data_AF-A0A9W4D7G5-F1
#
_entry.id   AF-A0A9W4D7G5-F1
#
_cell.length_a   1.000
_cell.length_b   1.000
_cell.length_c   1.000
_cell.angle_alpha   90.00
_cell.angle_beta   90.00
_cell.angle_gamma   90.00
#
_symmetry.space_group_name_H-M   'P 1'
#
loop_
_entity.id
_entity.type
_entity.pdbx_description
1 polymer ?
#
loop_
_entity_poly.entity_id
_entity_poly.type
_entity_poly.pdbx_seq_one_letter_code
_entity_poly.pdbx_strand_id
1 'polypeptide(L)'
;MHCLLAILLYTGAHTLHNDRLVIMQLDWTANHPRTFRLTRPHQSSSPEAHKDIYMASSPIQHEGTYIKIYCSASRSIESLWGFASKGATEIQRDYAIGFQQDVKLEENCLKNLRQDFYQANSISKSHKGIEIQARPLIRREICTGGTIYSLAMQGRISLTALNNVHIFHRWVNDVRVQYDEELEMASIVLGGQFLTVQRTLYDDIGLAWHQGNLDIFQKQQFTDFWMESDKMARGYPRNHLIIDLVANHFWVVGAIMRTLESQKTHDMASGSWDQPLSHEQELHHIQQLLAQLCQSGTKFTQVQATDYFAIP
;
A
#
# COMPACT_ATOMS: atom_id res chain seq x y z
N MET A 1 5.84 -22.74 12.98
CA MET A 1 6.73 -22.26 11.90
C MET A 1 6.47 -20.77 11.67
N HIS A 2 7.42 -19.99 11.12
CA HIS A 2 7.20 -18.56 10.82
C HIS A 2 7.19 -18.30 9.31
N CYS A 3 6.23 -17.50 8.85
CA CYS A 3 6.17 -17.03 7.47
C CYS A 3 5.95 -15.51 7.41
N LEU A 4 6.58 -14.88 6.42
CA LEU A 4 6.38 -13.47 6.07
C LEU A 4 5.80 -13.38 4.66
N LEU A 5 4.86 -12.46 4.47
CA LEU A 5 4.40 -11.98 3.18
C LEU A 5 5.13 -10.69 2.85
N ALA A 6 5.73 -10.65 1.67
CA ALA A 6 6.34 -9.48 1.08
C ALA A 6 5.57 -9.08 -0.17
N ILE A 7 5.19 -7.80 -0.28
CA ILE A 7 4.51 -7.20 -1.43
C ILE A 7 5.44 -6.13 -1.98
N LEU A 8 5.93 -6.36 -3.19
CA LEU A 8 6.94 -5.54 -3.85
C LEU A 8 6.32 -4.81 -5.03
N LEU A 9 6.31 -3.48 -4.97
CA LEU A 9 6.17 -2.62 -6.15
C LEU A 9 7.53 -2.45 -6.82
N TYR A 10 7.62 -2.92 -8.05
CA TYR A 10 8.76 -2.71 -8.93
C TYR A 10 8.36 -1.73 -10.04
N THR A 11 8.98 -0.57 -10.08
CA THR A 11 8.69 0.52 -11.03
C THR A 11 9.68 0.57 -12.19
N GLY A 12 10.64 -0.36 -12.25
CA GLY A 12 11.62 -0.44 -13.34
C GLY A 12 12.96 0.22 -13.01
N ALA A 13 13.94 0.01 -13.89
CA ALA A 13 15.34 0.38 -13.64
C ALA A 13 15.60 1.90 -13.52
N HIS A 14 14.68 2.74 -14.01
CA HIS A 14 14.85 4.19 -14.07
C HIS A 14 14.23 4.95 -12.89
N THR A 15 13.45 4.27 -12.03
CA THR A 15 12.69 4.89 -10.93
C THR A 15 12.83 4.12 -9.61
N LEU A 16 13.98 3.50 -9.36
CA LEU A 16 14.25 2.71 -8.14
C LEU A 16 13.86 3.42 -6.81
N HIS A 17 13.87 4.76 -6.76
CA HIS A 17 13.44 5.53 -5.59
C HIS A 17 11.94 5.39 -5.26
N ASN A 18 11.13 4.95 -6.22
CA ASN A 18 9.69 4.73 -6.09
C ASN A 18 9.32 3.27 -5.83
N ASP A 19 10.27 2.35 -5.94
CA ASP A 19 10.06 0.98 -5.52
C ASP A 19 9.72 0.94 -4.02
N ARG A 20 8.74 0.11 -3.68
CA ARG A 20 8.26 -0.08 -2.31
C ARG A 20 8.17 -1.56 -2.02
N LEU A 21 8.63 -1.93 -0.84
CA LEU A 21 8.48 -3.27 -0.31
C LEU A 21 7.68 -3.16 0.98
N VAL A 22 6.52 -3.81 1.04
CA VAL A 22 5.76 -3.96 2.28
C VAL A 22 5.95 -5.38 2.77
N ILE A 23 6.38 -5.54 4.02
CA ILE A 23 6.52 -6.85 4.64
C ILE A 23 5.56 -6.92 5.81
N MET A 24 4.94 -8.09 6.01
CA MET A 24 4.10 -8.40 7.15
C MET A 24 4.20 -9.88 7.50
N GLN A 25 3.85 -10.21 8.73
CA GLN A 25 3.78 -11.60 9.17
C GLN A 25 2.54 -12.26 8.57
N LEU A 26 2.70 -13.46 8.03
CA LEU A 26 1.60 -14.21 7.41
C LEU A 26 0.87 -15.01 8.50
N ASP A 27 0.23 -14.32 9.45
CA ASP A 27 -0.64 -14.94 10.46
C ASP A 27 -1.65 -13.97 11.08
N TRP A 28 -2.55 -14.51 11.91
CA TRP A 28 -3.61 -13.76 12.61
C TRP A 28 -3.14 -12.90 13.78
N THR A 29 -1.84 -12.92 14.09
CA THR A 29 -1.22 -12.05 15.12
C THR A 29 -0.37 -10.97 14.47
N ALA A 30 -0.55 -10.74 13.16
CA ALA A 30 0.30 -9.87 12.36
C ALA A 30 0.44 -8.47 12.95
N ASN A 31 1.67 -8.15 13.34
CA ASN A 31 2.09 -6.79 13.64
C ASN A 31 1.87 -5.86 12.44
N HIS A 32 1.95 -4.55 12.68
CA HIS A 32 1.83 -3.51 11.66
C HIS A 32 2.76 -3.78 10.46
N PRO A 33 2.28 -3.62 9.21
CA PRO A 33 3.08 -3.83 8.02
C PRO A 33 4.19 -2.78 8.05
N ARG A 34 5.38 -3.15 7.63
CA ARG A 34 6.48 -2.18 7.51
C ARG A 34 6.75 -1.94 6.05
N THR A 35 6.82 -0.66 5.69
CA THR A 35 7.09 -0.19 4.34
C THR A 35 8.57 0.19 4.22
N PHE A 36 9.21 -0.32 3.18
CA PHE A 36 10.62 -0.10 2.89
C PHE A 36 10.80 0.49 1.50
N ARG A 37 11.82 1.34 1.35
CA ARG A 37 12.35 1.80 0.06
C ARG A 37 13.47 0.87 -0.36
N LEU A 38 13.50 0.44 -1.61
CA LEU A 38 14.62 -0.35 -2.13
C LEU A 38 15.80 0.58 -2.42
N THR A 39 17.00 0.19 -1.95
CA THR A 39 18.24 0.95 -2.18
C THR A 39 19.04 0.43 -3.37
N ARG A 40 18.70 -0.78 -3.82
CA ARG A 40 19.26 -1.48 -4.97
C ARG A 40 18.11 -2.24 -5.65
N PRO A 41 18.21 -2.57 -6.95
CA PRO A 41 17.30 -3.51 -7.57
C PRO A 41 17.21 -4.73 -6.66
N HIS A 42 15.99 -5.12 -6.27
CA HIS A 42 15.82 -6.26 -5.38
C HIS A 42 16.28 -7.49 -6.14
N GLN A 43 17.55 -7.86 -5.95
CA GLN A 43 18.02 -9.17 -6.33
C GLN A 43 17.20 -10.12 -5.48
N SER A 44 16.32 -10.89 -6.12
CA SER A 44 15.70 -12.03 -5.46
C SER A 44 16.86 -12.83 -4.88
N SER A 45 16.99 -12.86 -3.55
CA SER A 45 17.97 -13.71 -2.89
C SER A 45 17.80 -15.10 -3.51
N SER A 46 18.83 -15.61 -4.20
CA SER A 46 18.73 -16.94 -4.82
C SER A 46 18.34 -17.95 -3.73
N PRO A 47 17.36 -18.85 -3.98
CA PRO A 47 16.97 -19.88 -3.03
C PRO A 47 18.15 -20.70 -2.49
N GLU A 48 19.24 -20.77 -3.28
CA GLU A 48 20.43 -21.57 -2.99
C GLU A 48 21.30 -21.05 -1.83
N ALA A 49 21.10 -19.81 -1.37
CA ALA A 49 21.97 -19.21 -0.35
C ALA A 49 21.59 -19.58 1.11
N HIS A 50 20.38 -20.08 1.37
CA HIS A 50 19.89 -20.30 2.74
C HIS A 50 19.10 -21.61 2.86
N LYS A 51 19.75 -22.66 3.37
CA LYS A 51 19.18 -24.01 3.51
C LYS A 51 17.93 -24.09 4.39
N ASP A 52 17.62 -23.06 5.17
CA ASP A 52 16.55 -23.05 6.15
C ASP A 52 15.46 -22.01 5.89
N ILE A 53 15.50 -21.32 4.74
CA ILE A 53 14.46 -20.37 4.31
C ILE A 53 13.87 -20.84 2.99
N TYR A 54 12.59 -21.19 3.03
CA TYR A 54 11.80 -21.58 1.86
C TYR A 54 11.09 -20.37 1.30
N MET A 55 11.12 -20.21 -0.03
CA MET A 55 10.46 -19.09 -0.69
C MET A 55 9.90 -19.46 -2.05
N ALA A 56 8.80 -18.81 -2.43
CA ALA A 56 8.33 -18.78 -3.80
C ALA A 56 9.15 -17.73 -4.57
N SER A 57 10.00 -18.15 -5.51
CA SER A 57 10.80 -17.23 -6.31
C SER A 57 10.28 -17.17 -7.74
N SER A 58 9.52 -16.13 -8.07
CA SER A 58 9.19 -15.81 -9.46
C SER A 58 10.14 -14.72 -9.99
N PRO A 59 10.69 -14.85 -11.21
CA PRO A 59 11.51 -13.79 -11.81
C PRO A 59 10.67 -12.54 -12.06
N ILE A 60 11.13 -11.40 -11.56
CA ILE A 60 10.53 -10.09 -11.82
C ILE A 60 11.07 -9.61 -13.16
N GLN A 61 10.25 -9.70 -14.20
CA GLN A 61 10.65 -9.36 -15.57
C GLN A 61 10.27 -7.93 -15.95
N HIS A 62 9.14 -7.43 -15.43
CA HIS A 62 8.55 -6.16 -15.82
C HIS A 62 8.05 -5.39 -14.61
N GLU A 63 7.74 -4.13 -14.81
CA GLU A 63 7.09 -3.26 -13.83
C GLU A 63 5.77 -3.89 -13.34
N GLY A 64 5.44 -3.61 -12.08
CA GLY A 64 4.20 -4.07 -11.45
C GLY A 64 4.39 -4.42 -9.97
N THR A 65 3.33 -4.97 -9.39
CA THR A 65 3.34 -5.40 -7.99
C THR A 65 3.36 -6.91 -7.88
N TYR A 66 4.26 -7.43 -7.06
CA TYR A 66 4.54 -8.85 -6.91
C TYR A 66 4.47 -9.27 -5.45
N ILE A 67 4.04 -10.50 -5.18
CA ILE A 67 4.14 -11.10 -3.86
C ILE A 67 5.32 -12.06 -3.76
N LYS A 68 5.83 -12.23 -2.54
CA LYS A 68 6.79 -13.25 -2.17
C LYS A 68 6.52 -13.72 -0.75
N ILE A 69 6.62 -15.01 -0.51
CA ILE A 69 6.50 -15.58 0.83
C ILE A 69 7.86 -16.13 1.25
N TYR A 70 8.24 -15.83 2.49
CA TYR A 70 9.45 -16.35 3.13
C TYR A 70 9.04 -17.16 4.36
N CYS A 71 9.34 -18.45 4.39
CA CYS A 71 9.00 -19.33 5.52
C CYS A 71 10.24 -20.01 6.08
N SER A 72 10.28 -20.20 7.41
CA SER A 72 11.32 -20.99 8.08
C SER A 72 10.77 -21.65 9.34
N ALA A 73 11.21 -22.89 9.57
CA ALA A 73 10.93 -23.64 10.79
C ALA A 73 11.93 -23.36 11.92
N SER A 74 13.14 -22.90 11.59
CA SER A 74 14.24 -22.74 12.55
C SER A 74 14.58 -21.28 12.87
N ARG A 75 14.23 -20.33 12.00
CA ARG A 75 14.53 -18.90 12.19
C ARG A 75 13.48 -18.23 13.07
N SER A 76 13.92 -17.33 13.94
CA SER A 76 13.00 -16.40 14.59
C SER A 76 12.36 -15.46 13.56
N ILE A 77 11.22 -14.88 13.93
CA ILE A 77 10.53 -13.92 13.07
C ILE A 77 11.41 -12.72 12.75
N GLU A 78 12.17 -12.19 13.71
CA GLU A 78 13.08 -11.05 13.54
C GLU A 78 14.21 -11.38 12.55
N SER A 79 14.75 -12.61 12.61
CA SER A 79 15.76 -13.05 11.66
C SER A 79 15.20 -13.16 10.24
N LEU A 80 13.94 -13.60 10.08
CA LEU A 80 13.25 -13.61 8.80
C LEU A 80 13.00 -12.19 8.28
N TRP A 81 12.63 -11.25 9.16
CA TRP A 81 12.45 -9.84 8.80
C TRP A 81 13.74 -9.21 8.27
N GLY A 82 14.86 -9.43 8.97
CA GLY A 82 16.17 -8.94 8.53
C GLY A 82 16.61 -9.56 7.20
N PHE A 83 16.22 -10.81 6.95
CA PHE A 83 16.47 -11.47 5.67
C PHE A 83 15.61 -10.87 4.54
N ALA A 84 14.30 -10.76 4.75
CA ALA A 84 13.35 -10.30 3.75
C ALA A 84 13.49 -8.82 3.40
N SER A 85 13.96 -7.99 4.34
CA SER A 85 14.21 -6.55 4.14
C SER A 85 15.63 -6.22 3.67
N LYS A 86 16.47 -7.22 3.42
CA LYS A 86 17.88 -7.01 3.03
C LYS A 86 17.98 -6.16 1.76
N GLY A 87 18.72 -5.06 1.84
CA GLY A 87 18.88 -4.12 0.72
C GLY A 87 17.75 -3.08 0.62
N ALA A 88 16.84 -3.05 1.59
CA ALA A 88 15.80 -2.04 1.73
C ALA A 88 16.03 -1.19 2.99
N THR A 89 15.51 0.02 2.99
CA THR A 89 15.52 0.92 4.15
C THR A 89 14.10 1.22 4.57
N GLU A 90 13.79 0.99 5.84
CA GLU A 90 12.47 1.27 6.38
C GLU A 90 12.16 2.76 6.25
N ILE A 91 11.02 3.09 5.66
CA ILE A 91 10.57 4.47 5.53
C ILE A 91 9.75 4.75 6.78
N GLN A 92 10.09 5.82 7.49
CA GLN A 92 9.34 6.28 8.68
C GLN A 92 8.57 7.60 8.42
N ARG A 93 8.97 8.37 7.40
CA ARG A 93 8.40 9.67 7.01
C ARG A 93 8.53 9.84 5.49
N ASP A 94 7.77 10.77 4.92
CA ASP A 94 7.89 11.21 3.52
C ASP A 94 7.61 10.13 2.47
N TYR A 95 6.68 9.23 2.75
CA TYR A 95 6.24 8.17 1.82
C TYR A 95 5.70 8.74 0.50
N ALA A 96 5.02 9.89 0.61
CA ALA A 96 4.24 10.54 -0.44
C ALA A 96 5.09 11.23 -1.52
N ILE A 97 6.27 11.75 -1.18
CA ILE A 97 7.05 12.62 -2.07
C ILE A 97 7.45 11.87 -3.34
N GLY A 98 7.01 12.36 -4.51
CA GLY A 98 7.39 11.81 -5.81
C GLY A 98 6.92 10.39 -6.09
N PHE A 99 6.06 9.84 -5.24
CA PHE A 99 5.60 8.47 -5.38
C PHE A 99 4.45 8.36 -6.37
N GLN A 100 3.43 9.19 -6.17
CA GLN A 100 2.18 9.13 -6.93
C GLN A 100 2.37 9.68 -8.35
N GLN A 101 3.23 10.69 -8.51
CA GLN A 101 3.55 11.34 -9.79
C GLN A 101 4.98 11.91 -9.79
N ASP A 102 5.42 12.42 -10.95
CA ASP A 102 6.72 13.07 -11.10
C ASP A 102 6.85 14.27 -10.16
N VAL A 103 7.92 14.29 -9.35
CA VAL A 103 8.28 15.37 -8.44
C VAL A 103 8.28 16.73 -9.15
N LYS A 104 8.72 16.79 -10.41
CA LYS A 104 8.75 18.04 -11.18
C LYS A 104 7.36 18.63 -11.41
N LEU A 105 6.35 17.77 -11.60
CA LEU A 105 4.96 18.22 -11.76
C LEU A 105 4.44 18.79 -10.43
N GLU A 106 4.74 18.12 -9.31
CA GLU A 106 4.38 18.60 -7.97
C GLU A 106 5.06 19.94 -7.64
N GLU A 107 6.35 20.06 -7.94
CA GLU A 107 7.12 21.29 -7.71
C GLU A 107 6.62 22.45 -8.57
N ASN A 108 6.31 22.20 -9.85
CA ASN A 108 5.76 23.21 -10.74
C ASN A 108 4.37 23.68 -10.25
N CYS A 109 3.50 22.76 -9.88
CA CYS A 109 2.19 23.09 -9.33
C CYS A 109 2.31 23.91 -8.04
N LEU A 110 3.14 23.46 -7.10
CA LEU A 110 3.37 24.15 -5.83
C LEU A 110 3.94 25.55 -6.01
N LYS A 111 4.88 25.73 -6.96
CA LYS A 111 5.47 27.04 -7.25
C LYS A 111 4.40 28.04 -7.67
N ASN A 112 3.48 27.63 -8.56
CA ASN A 112 2.40 28.49 -9.03
C ASN A 112 1.36 28.77 -7.93
N LEU A 113 0.98 27.76 -7.14
CA LEU A 113 0.11 27.95 -5.98
C LEU A 113 0.68 28.96 -4.98
N ARG A 114 1.99 28.85 -4.68
CA ARG A 114 2.69 29.80 -3.82
C ARG A 114 2.71 31.20 -4.41
N GLN A 115 2.98 31.33 -5.70
CA GLN A 115 2.99 32.62 -6.38
C GLN A 115 1.62 33.30 -6.28
N ASP A 116 0.54 32.59 -6.60
CA ASP A 116 -0.83 33.10 -6.52
C ASP A 116 -1.19 33.48 -5.07
N PHE A 117 -0.77 32.66 -4.09
CA PHE A 117 -0.96 32.93 -2.67
C PHE A 117 -0.24 34.18 -2.18
N TYR A 118 1.05 34.35 -2.51
CA TYR A 118 1.82 35.52 -2.09
C TYR A 118 1.33 36.80 -2.76
N GLN A 119 0.91 36.73 -4.03
CA GLN A 119 0.30 37.86 -4.72
C GLN A 119 -1.01 38.26 -4.03
N ALA A 120 -1.91 37.31 -3.75
CA ALA A 120 -3.17 37.60 -3.05
C ALA A 120 -2.95 38.18 -1.65
N ASN A 121 -2.00 37.62 -0.88
CA ASN A 121 -1.63 38.14 0.44
C ASN A 121 -1.02 39.53 0.40
N SER A 122 -0.25 39.88 -0.63
CA SER A 122 0.33 41.22 -0.75
C SER A 122 -0.74 42.31 -0.97
N ILE A 123 -1.87 41.94 -1.59
CA ILE A 123 -2.99 42.84 -1.89
C ILE A 123 -3.93 42.94 -0.69
N SER A 124 -4.22 41.82 -0.04
CA SER A 124 -5.07 41.77 1.14
C SER A 124 -4.26 42.07 2.40
N LYS A 125 -4.45 43.25 2.99
CA LYS A 125 -3.84 43.64 4.28
C LYS A 125 -4.22 42.73 5.46
N SER A 126 -5.10 41.73 5.25
CA SER A 126 -5.41 40.64 6.18
C SER A 126 -4.81 39.33 5.66
N HIS A 127 -3.96 38.70 6.48
CA HIS A 127 -3.38 37.37 6.21
C HIS A 127 -4.31 36.21 6.60
N LYS A 128 -5.45 36.51 7.23
CA LYS A 128 -6.40 35.48 7.68
C LYS A 128 -7.45 35.24 6.60
N GLY A 129 -7.53 33.99 6.13
CA GLY A 129 -8.64 33.48 5.32
C GLY A 129 -8.47 33.56 3.80
N ILE A 130 -7.26 33.78 3.28
CA ILE A 130 -7.03 33.73 1.83
C ILE A 130 -6.87 32.28 1.40
N GLU A 131 -7.74 31.86 0.49
CA GLU A 131 -7.70 30.57 -0.19
C GLU A 131 -7.53 30.78 -1.69
N ILE A 132 -6.67 29.97 -2.30
CA ILE A 132 -6.36 30.02 -3.72
C ILE A 132 -7.19 28.97 -4.44
N GLN A 133 -7.92 29.42 -5.45
CA GLN A 133 -8.67 28.54 -6.32
C GLN A 133 -7.70 27.73 -7.19
N ALA A 134 -7.77 26.41 -7.13
CA ALA A 134 -6.91 25.54 -7.92
C ALA A 134 -7.35 25.47 -9.40
N ARG A 135 -8.64 25.69 -9.67
CA ARG A 135 -9.26 25.54 -10.99
C ARG A 135 -8.56 26.28 -12.14
N PRO A 136 -8.09 27.53 -11.99
CA PRO A 136 -7.34 28.21 -13.05
C PRO A 136 -6.00 27.54 -13.38
N LEU A 137 -5.34 26.90 -12.41
CA LEU A 137 -4.09 26.17 -12.64
C LEU A 137 -4.35 24.81 -13.30
N ILE A 138 -5.47 24.17 -12.97
CA ILE A 138 -5.89 22.92 -13.60
C ILE A 138 -6.26 23.14 -15.07
N ARG A 139 -7.05 24.18 -15.38
CA ARG A 139 -7.40 24.53 -16.78
C ARG A 139 -6.20 24.88 -17.66
N ARG A 140 -5.09 25.32 -17.03
CA ARG A 140 -3.82 25.61 -17.71
C ARG A 140 -2.89 24.40 -17.75
N GLU A 141 -3.33 23.24 -17.27
CA GLU A 141 -2.54 22.00 -17.18
C GLU A 141 -1.25 22.16 -16.35
N ILE A 142 -1.22 23.14 -15.45
CA ILE A 142 -0.10 23.39 -14.53
C ILE A 142 -0.21 22.45 -13.32
N CYS A 143 -1.43 22.21 -12.88
CA CYS A 143 -1.79 21.30 -11.80
C CYS A 143 -2.82 20.29 -12.29
N THR A 144 -2.92 19.17 -11.59
CA THR A 144 -4.01 18.18 -11.67
C THR A 144 -4.57 17.94 -10.28
N GLY A 145 -5.78 17.35 -10.18
CA GLY A 145 -6.36 16.95 -8.89
C GLY A 145 -5.38 16.10 -8.06
N GLY A 146 -4.72 15.12 -8.70
CA GLY A 146 -3.69 14.28 -8.06
C GLY A 146 -2.47 15.05 -7.54
N THR A 147 -1.96 16.05 -8.28
CA THR A 147 -0.85 16.89 -7.79
C THR A 147 -1.24 17.73 -6.58
N ILE A 148 -2.44 18.33 -6.60
CA ILE A 148 -2.95 19.13 -5.49
C ILE A 148 -3.16 18.24 -4.26
N TYR A 149 -3.80 17.09 -4.46
CA TYR A 149 -4.01 16.12 -3.38
C TYR A 149 -2.70 15.63 -2.77
N SER A 150 -1.72 15.22 -3.59
CA SER A 150 -0.43 14.76 -3.05
C SER A 150 0.32 15.86 -2.32
N LEU A 151 0.34 17.10 -2.83
CA LEU A 151 0.93 18.23 -2.13
C LEU A 151 0.28 18.45 -0.75
N ALA A 152 -1.03 18.26 -0.65
CA ALA A 152 -1.74 18.33 0.63
C ALA A 152 -1.34 17.20 1.57
N MET A 153 -1.25 15.96 1.08
CA MET A 153 -0.80 14.79 1.85
C MET A 153 0.66 14.91 2.31
N GLN A 154 1.49 15.59 1.54
CA GLN A 154 2.89 15.91 1.88
C GLN A 154 3.03 17.06 2.89
N GLY A 155 1.94 17.71 3.31
CA GLY A 155 2.00 18.86 4.22
C GLY A 155 2.54 20.15 3.59
N ARG A 156 2.48 20.25 2.26
CA ARG A 156 3.02 21.39 1.50
C ARG A 156 1.99 22.49 1.26
N ILE A 157 0.72 22.13 1.31
CA ILE A 157 -0.46 23.00 1.20
C ILE A 157 -1.56 22.48 2.12
N SER A 158 -2.50 23.34 2.49
CA SER A 158 -3.80 22.93 3.04
C SER A 158 -4.82 22.87 1.89
N LEU A 159 -5.69 21.86 1.91
CA LEU A 159 -6.67 21.60 0.85
C LEU A 159 -8.09 21.55 1.42
N THR A 160 -8.98 22.28 0.77
CA THR A 160 -10.43 22.13 0.87
C THR A 160 -10.95 21.68 -0.49
N ALA A 161 -11.58 20.51 -0.56
CA ALA A 161 -12.24 20.00 -1.75
C ALA A 161 -13.63 19.42 -1.44
N LEU A 162 -14.38 19.06 -2.48
CA LEU A 162 -15.69 18.39 -2.33
C LEU A 162 -15.55 17.03 -1.61
N ASN A 163 -16.67 16.46 -1.19
CA ASN A 163 -16.75 15.13 -0.54
C ASN A 163 -15.94 15.03 0.76
N ASN A 164 -16.06 16.08 1.58
CA ASN A 164 -15.43 16.23 2.90
C ASN A 164 -13.89 16.16 2.90
N VAL A 165 -13.24 16.34 1.76
CA VAL A 165 -11.79 16.31 1.67
C VAL A 165 -11.22 17.64 2.21
N HIS A 166 -10.97 17.66 3.52
CA HIS A 166 -10.40 18.80 4.25
C HIS A 166 -9.09 18.42 4.92
N ILE A 167 -7.97 18.81 4.31
CA ILE A 167 -6.61 18.52 4.79
C ILE A 167 -5.99 19.83 5.25
N PHE A 168 -5.88 20.02 6.57
CA PHE A 168 -5.34 21.24 7.17
C PHE A 168 -4.03 20.98 7.92
N HIS A 169 -3.03 21.83 7.68
CA HIS A 169 -1.77 21.81 8.44
C HIS A 169 -1.67 23.05 9.33
N ARG A 170 -1.03 22.90 10.50
CA ARG A 170 -1.07 23.90 11.58
C ARG A 170 -0.25 25.18 11.32
N TRP A 171 0.39 25.32 10.17
CA TRP A 171 1.35 26.40 9.93
C TRP A 171 0.65 27.69 9.49
N VAL A 172 0.99 28.83 10.11
CA VAL A 172 0.33 30.13 9.90
C VAL A 172 0.43 30.62 8.44
N ASN A 173 1.50 30.24 7.75
CA ASN A 173 1.79 30.62 6.36
C ASN A 173 1.48 29.50 5.36
N ASP A 174 0.67 28.52 5.74
CA ASP A 174 0.35 27.43 4.83
C ASP A 174 -0.49 27.94 3.65
N VAL A 175 -0.13 27.49 2.44
CA VAL A 175 -0.86 27.85 1.22
C VAL A 175 -2.18 27.11 1.28
N ARG A 176 -3.28 27.85 1.47
CA ARG A 176 -4.62 27.27 1.49
C ARG A 176 -5.17 27.23 0.07
N VAL A 177 -5.62 26.06 -0.34
CA VAL A 177 -6.09 25.79 -1.69
C VAL A 177 -7.51 25.28 -1.63
N GLN A 178 -8.38 25.89 -2.42
CA GLN A 178 -9.74 25.43 -2.65
C GLN A 178 -9.83 24.73 -4.01
N TYR A 179 -10.39 23.53 -4.03
CA TYR A 179 -10.60 22.71 -5.20
C TYR A 179 -12.08 22.29 -5.27
N ASP A 180 -12.89 23.08 -5.96
CA ASP A 180 -14.35 22.93 -6.04
C ASP A 180 -14.83 21.80 -6.98
N GLU A 181 -14.05 20.73 -7.11
CA GLU A 181 -14.35 19.59 -7.96
C GLU A 181 -14.10 18.29 -7.18
N GLU A 182 -14.71 17.20 -7.63
CA GLU A 182 -14.52 15.89 -7.01
C GLU A 182 -13.13 15.34 -7.38
N LEU A 183 -12.49 14.63 -6.46
CA LEU A 183 -11.24 13.95 -6.73
C LEU A 183 -11.54 12.57 -7.31
N GLU A 184 -11.20 12.35 -8.58
CA GLU A 184 -11.29 11.02 -9.19
C GLU A 184 -10.38 10.05 -8.45
N MET A 185 -10.89 8.86 -8.10
CA MET A 185 -10.11 7.86 -7.38
C MET A 185 -8.84 7.43 -8.17
N ALA A 186 -8.93 7.43 -9.51
CA ALA A 186 -7.80 7.18 -10.40
C ALA A 186 -6.64 8.20 -10.24
N SER A 187 -6.92 9.42 -9.77
CA SER A 187 -5.87 10.42 -9.50
C SER A 187 -5.22 10.23 -8.12
N ILE A 188 -5.86 9.47 -7.23
CA ILE A 188 -5.45 9.26 -5.84
C ILE A 188 -4.50 8.06 -5.73
N VAL A 189 -4.81 6.94 -6.40
CA VAL A 189 -4.02 5.70 -6.31
C VAL A 189 -3.00 5.58 -7.45
N LEU A 190 -1.87 4.92 -7.19
CA LEU A 190 -0.75 4.83 -8.13
C LEU A 190 -1.19 4.24 -9.48
N GLY A 191 -0.88 4.95 -10.56
CA GLY A 191 -1.25 4.55 -11.91
C GLY A 191 -2.76 4.47 -12.16
N GLY A 192 -3.58 5.03 -11.26
CA GLY A 192 -5.03 4.96 -11.33
C GLY A 192 -5.59 3.55 -11.19
N GLN A 193 -4.90 2.67 -10.47
CA GLN A 193 -5.24 1.25 -10.42
C GLN A 193 -5.24 0.68 -8.99
N PHE A 194 -6.25 -0.13 -8.71
CA PHE A 194 -6.24 -1.08 -7.60
C PHE A 194 -5.42 -2.31 -7.97
N LEU A 195 -4.72 -2.90 -7.00
CA LEU A 195 -4.08 -4.20 -7.12
C LEU A 195 -5.12 -5.32 -7.18
N THR A 196 -6.18 -5.18 -6.39
CA THR A 196 -7.33 -6.09 -6.37
C THR A 196 -8.53 -5.38 -5.77
N VAL A 197 -9.73 -5.77 -6.18
CA VAL A 197 -10.99 -5.32 -5.60
C VAL A 197 -11.82 -6.54 -5.24
N GLN A 198 -12.20 -6.64 -3.97
CA GLN A 198 -13.11 -7.66 -3.48
C GLN A 198 -14.50 -7.04 -3.28
N ARG A 199 -15.49 -7.59 -3.96
CA ARG A 199 -16.89 -7.21 -3.77
C ARG A 199 -17.54 -8.08 -2.72
N THR A 200 -18.25 -7.44 -1.80
CA THR A 200 -19.06 -8.10 -0.77
C THR A 200 -20.52 -7.66 -0.91
N LEU A 201 -21.41 -8.23 -0.11
CA LEU A 201 -22.83 -7.86 -0.12
C LEU A 201 -23.08 -6.37 0.20
N TYR A 202 -22.18 -5.74 0.96
CA TYR A 202 -22.38 -4.38 1.48
C TYR A 202 -21.35 -3.37 0.99
N ASP A 203 -20.16 -3.83 0.61
CA ASP A 203 -19.05 -2.97 0.24
C ASP A 203 -18.18 -3.59 -0.85
N ASP A 204 -17.56 -2.72 -1.64
CA ASP A 204 -16.37 -3.02 -2.42
C ASP A 204 -15.13 -2.62 -1.61
N ILE A 205 -14.14 -3.51 -1.54
CA ILE A 205 -12.89 -3.31 -0.80
C ILE A 205 -11.73 -3.39 -1.79
N GLY A 206 -11.03 -2.28 -2.00
CA GLY A 206 -9.90 -2.16 -2.90
C GLY A 206 -8.57 -2.10 -2.15
N LEU A 207 -7.56 -2.78 -2.68
CA LEU A 207 -6.16 -2.64 -2.23
C LEU A 207 -5.40 -1.85 -3.27
N ALA A 208 -4.69 -0.78 -2.90
CA ALA A 208 -3.90 0.00 -3.84
C ALA A 208 -2.63 0.59 -3.21
N TRP A 209 -1.68 0.94 -4.08
CA TRP A 209 -0.59 1.82 -3.69
C TRP A 209 -1.09 3.26 -3.66
N HIS A 210 -0.86 3.95 -2.54
CA HIS A 210 -1.34 5.30 -2.29
C HIS A 210 -0.31 6.05 -1.44
N GLN A 211 0.17 7.19 -1.94
CA GLN A 211 1.14 8.04 -1.24
C GLN A 211 2.35 7.29 -0.63
N GLY A 212 2.81 6.24 -1.31
CA GLY A 212 3.97 5.43 -0.93
C GLY A 212 3.68 4.25 -0.01
N ASN A 213 2.42 4.08 0.40
CA ASN A 213 1.95 2.97 1.23
C ASN A 213 0.99 2.07 0.48
N LEU A 214 0.79 0.89 1.05
CA LEU A 214 -0.25 -0.03 0.61
C LEU A 214 -1.47 0.20 1.50
N ASP A 215 -2.51 0.76 0.89
CA ASP A 215 -3.70 1.22 1.61
C ASP A 215 -4.95 0.50 1.12
N ILE A 216 -5.93 0.41 2.02
CA ILE A 216 -7.24 -0.19 1.76
C ILE A 216 -8.24 0.92 1.58
N PHE A 217 -9.05 0.80 0.54
CA PHE A 217 -10.17 1.67 0.27
C PHE A 217 -11.47 0.87 0.33
N GLN A 218 -12.50 1.47 0.90
CA GLN A 218 -13.82 0.89 1.00
C GLN A 218 -14.82 1.80 0.31
N LYS A 219 -15.70 1.20 -0.48
CA LYS A 219 -16.83 1.86 -1.11
C LYS A 219 -18.09 1.11 -0.74
N GLN A 220 -19.05 1.80 -0.13
CA GLN A 220 -20.34 1.21 0.18
C GLN A 220 -21.10 0.91 -1.12
N GLN A 221 -21.91 -0.15 -1.12
CA GLN A 221 -22.78 -0.41 -2.26
C GLN A 221 -23.68 0.80 -2.52
N PHE A 222 -23.90 1.11 -3.81
CA PHE A 222 -24.71 2.24 -4.29
C PHE A 222 -24.16 3.64 -3.98
N THR A 223 -22.90 3.76 -3.53
CA THR A 223 -22.18 5.03 -3.54
C THR A 223 -21.10 5.04 -4.61
N ASP A 224 -20.75 6.23 -5.08
CA ASP A 224 -19.66 6.47 -6.03
C ASP A 224 -18.41 7.01 -5.30
N PHE A 225 -18.28 6.70 -4.00
CA PHE A 225 -17.22 7.25 -3.14
C PHE A 225 -16.39 6.16 -2.47
N TRP A 226 -15.12 6.11 -2.82
CA TRP A 226 -14.09 5.38 -2.11
C TRP A 226 -13.59 6.21 -0.93
N MET A 227 -13.55 5.59 0.24
CA MET A 227 -12.95 6.16 1.44
C MET A 227 -11.76 5.30 1.85
N GLU A 228 -10.69 5.93 2.32
CA GLU A 228 -9.63 5.17 2.96
C GLU A 228 -10.20 4.48 4.21
N SER A 229 -10.04 3.15 4.28
CA SER A 229 -10.49 2.39 5.43
C SER A 229 -9.74 2.82 6.68
N ASP A 230 -10.46 3.07 7.76
CA ASP A 230 -9.86 3.28 9.08
C ASP A 230 -9.00 2.06 9.49
N LYS A 231 -8.13 2.25 10.49
CA LYS A 231 -7.25 1.24 11.08
C LYS A 231 -8.01 -0.01 11.55
N MET A 232 -9.32 0.11 11.78
CA MET A 232 -10.25 -0.97 12.07
C MET A 232 -11.44 -0.96 11.10
N ALA A 233 -11.31 -1.58 9.92
CA ALA A 233 -12.49 -1.88 9.11
C ALA A 233 -13.20 -3.12 9.66
N ARG A 234 -14.51 -3.00 9.91
CA ARG A 234 -15.39 -4.10 10.36
C ARG A 234 -14.87 -4.84 11.61
N GLY A 235 -14.18 -4.14 12.52
CA GLY A 235 -13.65 -4.72 13.76
C GLY A 235 -12.39 -5.58 13.62
N TYR A 236 -11.78 -5.63 12.43
CA TYR A 236 -10.52 -6.33 12.18
C TYR A 236 -9.36 -5.33 12.05
N PRO A 237 -8.15 -5.66 12.57
CA PRO A 237 -6.96 -4.88 12.27
C PRO A 237 -6.70 -4.82 10.75
N ARG A 238 -6.45 -3.62 10.22
CA ARG A 238 -6.16 -3.32 8.79
C ARG A 238 -5.25 -4.34 8.09
N ASN A 239 -4.27 -4.89 8.80
CA ASN A 239 -3.27 -5.81 8.25
C ASN A 239 -3.88 -7.15 7.85
N HIS A 240 -4.88 -7.62 8.61
CA HIS A 240 -5.60 -8.84 8.24
C HIS A 240 -6.34 -8.65 6.93
N LEU A 241 -6.95 -7.48 6.73
CA LEU A 241 -7.65 -7.21 5.47
C LEU A 241 -6.70 -7.18 4.27
N ILE A 242 -5.47 -6.67 4.41
CA ILE A 242 -4.48 -6.76 3.32
C ILE A 242 -4.17 -8.22 3.00
N ILE A 243 -3.91 -9.02 4.03
CA ILE A 243 -3.58 -10.45 3.87
C ILE A 243 -4.78 -11.20 3.26
N ASP A 244 -6.01 -10.92 3.70
CA ASP A 244 -7.23 -11.54 3.18
C ASP A 244 -7.46 -11.19 1.71
N LEU A 245 -7.27 -9.92 1.33
CA LEU A 245 -7.35 -9.48 -0.06
C LEU A 245 -6.30 -10.20 -0.93
N VAL A 246 -5.07 -10.34 -0.40
CA VAL A 246 -3.99 -11.09 -1.07
C VAL A 246 -4.35 -12.58 -1.17
N ALA A 247 -4.90 -13.18 -0.12
CA ALA A 247 -5.28 -14.60 -0.07
C ALA A 247 -6.46 -14.92 -0.99
N ASN A 248 -7.39 -13.98 -1.15
CA ASN A 248 -8.49 -14.07 -2.11
C ASN A 248 -8.01 -13.93 -3.56
N HIS A 249 -7.00 -13.08 -3.80
CA HIS A 249 -6.39 -12.94 -5.14
C HIS A 249 -5.48 -14.13 -5.49
N PHE A 250 -4.70 -14.60 -4.52
CA PHE A 250 -3.75 -15.71 -4.65
C PHE A 250 -4.15 -16.84 -3.70
N TRP A 251 -4.98 -17.76 -4.17
CA TRP A 251 -5.54 -18.84 -3.35
C TRP A 251 -4.49 -19.65 -2.57
N VAL A 252 -3.27 -19.80 -3.11
CA VAL A 252 -2.15 -20.50 -2.47
C VAL A 252 -1.71 -19.80 -1.18
N VAL A 253 -1.76 -18.48 -1.14
CA VAL A 253 -1.48 -17.69 0.08
C VAL A 253 -2.50 -18.06 1.17
N GLY A 254 -3.78 -18.14 0.81
CA GLY A 254 -4.83 -18.58 1.73
C GLY A 254 -4.67 -20.03 2.20
N ALA A 255 -4.16 -20.92 1.35
CA ALA A 255 -3.84 -22.29 1.74
C ALA A 255 -2.71 -22.34 2.78
N ILE A 256 -1.62 -21.57 2.55
CA ILE A 256 -0.50 -21.47 3.50
C ILE A 256 -0.98 -20.92 4.84
N MET A 257 -1.80 -19.88 4.84
CA MET A 257 -2.36 -19.30 6.07
C MET A 257 -3.13 -20.34 6.91
N ARG A 258 -4.04 -21.10 6.28
CA ARG A 258 -4.80 -22.15 6.99
C ARG A 258 -3.89 -23.22 7.60
N THR A 259 -2.81 -23.60 6.91
CA THR A 259 -1.81 -24.53 7.48
C THR A 259 -1.06 -23.92 8.66
N LEU A 260 -0.76 -22.63 8.65
CA LEU A 260 -0.12 -21.93 9.78
C LEU A 260 -1.06 -21.76 10.97
N GLU A 261 -2.36 -21.60 10.73
CA GLU A 261 -3.37 -21.49 11.79
C GLU A 261 -3.58 -22.81 12.52
N SER A 262 -3.67 -23.92 11.78
CA SER A 262 -3.81 -25.25 12.40
C SER A 262 -2.67 -25.52 13.38
N GLN A 263 -1.43 -25.14 13.03
CA GLN A 263 -0.27 -25.23 13.94
C GLN A 263 -0.53 -24.53 15.27
N LYS A 264 -0.95 -23.27 15.24
CA LYS A 264 -1.15 -22.47 16.46
C LYS A 264 -2.28 -23.00 17.33
N THR A 265 -3.37 -23.47 16.72
CA THR A 265 -4.48 -24.06 17.48
C THR A 265 -4.07 -25.34 18.19
N HIS A 266 -3.18 -26.14 17.61
CA HIS A 266 -2.70 -27.39 18.22
C HIS A 266 -1.68 -27.15 19.34
N ASP A 267 -0.80 -26.16 19.20
CA ASP A 267 0.12 -25.75 20.28
C ASP A 267 -0.66 -25.28 21.53
N MET A 268 -1.87 -24.76 21.35
CA MET A 268 -2.77 -24.34 22.44
C MET A 268 -3.71 -25.46 22.93
N ALA A 269 -4.11 -26.39 22.07
CA ALA A 269 -5.06 -27.46 22.35
C ALA A 269 -4.36 -28.83 22.51
N SER A 270 -3.48 -28.94 23.49
CA SER A 270 -2.92 -30.25 23.91
C SER A 270 -4.00 -31.10 24.59
N GLY A 271 -4.90 -31.70 23.79
CA GLY A 271 -5.96 -32.59 24.29
C GLY A 271 -6.97 -33.14 23.27
N SER A 272 -6.77 -32.99 21.95
CA SER A 272 -7.71 -33.53 20.93
C SER A 272 -7.18 -34.79 20.25
N TRP A 273 -8.09 -35.72 19.91
CA TRP A 273 -7.83 -37.10 19.45
C TRP A 273 -7.69 -37.26 17.92
N ASP A 274 -7.72 -36.18 17.14
CA ASP A 274 -7.40 -36.25 15.71
C ASP A 274 -5.89 -36.26 15.52
N GLN A 275 -5.35 -37.27 14.82
CA GLN A 275 -3.91 -37.36 14.56
C GLN A 275 -3.46 -36.21 13.64
N PRO A 276 -2.68 -35.24 14.14
CA PRO A 276 -2.21 -34.13 13.32
C PRO A 276 -1.18 -34.61 12.29
N LEU A 277 -0.97 -33.83 11.23
CA LEU A 277 0.25 -33.94 10.44
C LEU A 277 1.45 -33.76 11.37
N SER A 278 2.46 -34.62 11.23
CA SER A 278 3.75 -34.38 11.89
C SER A 278 4.37 -33.08 11.38
N HIS A 279 5.19 -32.44 12.21
CA HIS A 279 5.87 -31.19 11.86
C HIS A 279 6.63 -31.25 10.52
N GLU A 280 7.17 -32.41 10.17
CA GLU A 280 7.83 -32.67 8.89
C GLU A 280 6.85 -32.69 7.71
N GLN A 281 5.67 -33.28 7.88
CA GLN A 281 4.64 -33.32 6.84
C GLN A 281 4.05 -31.94 6.56
N GLU A 282 3.87 -31.11 7.59
CA GLU A 282 3.40 -29.73 7.42
C GLU A 282 4.44 -28.85 6.70
N LEU A 283 5.72 -29.00 7.07
CA LEU A 283 6.80 -28.32 6.38
C LEU A 283 6.84 -28.71 4.89
N HIS A 284 6.73 -30.01 4.61
CA HIS A 284 6.68 -30.51 3.24
C HIS A 284 5.46 -29.95 2.48
N HIS A 285 4.29 -29.89 3.13
CA HIS A 285 3.09 -29.31 2.53
C HIS A 285 3.28 -27.83 2.18
N ILE A 286 3.85 -27.03 3.07
CA ILE A 286 4.09 -25.60 2.79
C ILE A 286 5.14 -25.41 1.69
N GLN A 287 6.17 -26.26 1.63
CA GLN A 287 7.10 -26.25 0.49
C GLN A 287 6.39 -26.53 -0.85
N GLN A 288 5.47 -27.48 -0.88
CA GLN A 288 4.66 -27.77 -2.08
C GLN A 288 3.80 -26.57 -2.46
N LEU A 289 3.14 -25.92 -1.49
CA LEU A 289 2.37 -24.71 -1.73
C LEU A 289 3.24 -23.57 -2.26
N LEU A 290 4.44 -23.34 -1.69
CA LEU A 290 5.37 -22.33 -2.20
C LEU A 290 5.81 -22.61 -3.65
N ALA A 291 6.03 -23.88 -4.00
CA ALA A 291 6.32 -24.28 -5.38
C ALA A 291 5.14 -24.02 -6.33
N GLN A 292 3.91 -24.28 -5.89
CA GLN A 292 2.70 -23.97 -6.65
C GLN A 292 2.53 -22.47 -6.88
N LEU A 293 2.78 -21.64 -5.86
CA LEU A 293 2.72 -20.17 -5.98
C LEU A 293 3.72 -19.65 -7.02
N CYS A 294 4.91 -20.26 -7.08
CA CYS A 294 5.91 -19.94 -8.09
C CYS A 294 5.40 -20.23 -9.51
N GLN A 295 4.69 -21.35 -9.69
CA GLN A 295 4.14 -21.77 -11.00
C GLN A 295 2.92 -20.97 -11.42
N SER A 296 2.03 -20.62 -10.48
CA SER A 296 0.81 -19.85 -10.77
C SER A 296 1.07 -18.37 -11.07
N GLY A 297 2.27 -17.89 -10.73
CA GLY A 297 2.65 -16.49 -10.84
C GLY A 297 2.35 -15.71 -9.56
N THR A 298 3.10 -14.63 -9.38
CA THR A 298 3.07 -13.79 -8.16
C THR A 298 2.74 -12.33 -8.43
N LYS A 299 2.45 -11.97 -9.69
CA LYS A 299 2.13 -10.60 -10.09
C LYS A 299 0.63 -10.34 -9.92
N PHE A 300 0.28 -9.21 -9.31
CA PHE A 300 -1.12 -8.76 -9.28
C PHE A 300 -1.62 -8.39 -10.68
N THR A 301 -2.86 -8.76 -10.98
CA THR A 301 -3.58 -8.21 -12.14
C THR A 301 -4.36 -6.99 -11.68
N GLN A 302 -3.91 -5.82 -12.11
CA GLN A 302 -4.47 -4.53 -11.69
C GLN A 302 -5.86 -4.27 -12.30
N VAL A 303 -6.67 -3.54 -11.54
CA VAL A 303 -8.04 -3.13 -11.91
C VAL A 303 -8.09 -1.61 -11.94
N GLN A 304 -8.69 -1.03 -12.97
CA GLN A 304 -8.86 0.42 -13.07
C GLN A 304 -9.65 0.95 -11.87
N ALA A 305 -9.13 2.00 -11.22
CA ALA A 305 -9.88 2.73 -10.22
C ALA A 305 -10.90 3.64 -10.91
N THR A 306 -12.15 3.52 -10.50
CA THR A 306 -13.28 4.33 -10.98
C THR A 306 -13.87 5.11 -9.81
N ASP A 307 -14.81 5.99 -10.14
CA ASP A 307 -15.56 6.79 -9.16
C ASP A 307 -14.65 7.79 -8.41
N TYR A 308 -15.13 8.34 -7.31
CA TYR A 308 -14.49 9.47 -6.63
C TYR A 308 -13.96 9.09 -5.26
N PHE A 309 -13.03 9.89 -4.75
CA PHE A 309 -12.47 9.78 -3.42
C PHE A 309 -13.18 10.73 -2.45
N ALA A 310 -13.38 10.26 -1.23
CA ALA A 310 -13.94 11.03 -0.12
C ALA A 310 -13.16 10.77 1.16
N ILE A 311 -13.25 11.71 2.11
CA ILE A 311 -12.81 11.50 3.50
C ILE A 311 -14.08 11.32 4.37
N PRO A 312 -14.10 10.37 5.32
CA PRO A 312 -15.26 10.10 6.19
C PRO A 312 -15.80 11.31 6.94
#